data_AF-A0A1F3TC61-F1
#
_entry.id   AF-A0A1F3TC61-F1
#
_cell.length_a   1.000
_cell.length_b   1.000
_cell.length_c   1.000
_cell.angle_alpha   90.00
_cell.angle_beta   90.00
_cell.angle_gamma   90.00
#
_symmetry.space_group_name_H-M   'P 1'
#
loop_
_entity.id
_entity.type
_entity.pdbx_description
1 polymer ?
#
loop_
_entity_poly.entity_id
_entity_poly.type
_entity_poly.pdbx_seq_one_letter_code
_entity_poly.pdbx_strand_id
1 'polypeptide(L)'
;MELKNIVIYGELFGGWYPSDEQAKTWTGAQGVRLDRDGRCLLKSDAERAIQEGVYYSSAIEFCAFDLAVQTDLQYQFCTYRKTLLLFSKVHLFHSMPLKIGKLHQVSDYSPIFDSTIPLLLHMTPLPVGTNYAEGVVIRALDDINHDAIYKLKHPQFREIPVVFSGKKTPCESGTVGLVLSYANINRYNSVLSKFGRKTSREILLKEFINDTLNDFYENHPTIILDYKRLIEILTEKFNDIHQKN
;
A
#
# COMPACT_ATOMS: atom_id res chain seq x y z
N MET A 1 -15.79 -30.59 0.53
CA MET A 1 -15.12 -29.28 0.34
C MET A 1 -13.64 -29.50 0.60
N GLU A 2 -12.83 -29.35 -0.43
CA GLU A 2 -11.39 -29.59 -0.40
C GLU A 2 -10.67 -28.24 -0.38
N LEU A 3 -9.73 -28.06 0.56
CA LEU A 3 -8.90 -26.86 0.62
C LEU A 3 -7.95 -26.85 -0.58
N LYS A 4 -7.95 -25.78 -1.38
CA LYS A 4 -7.05 -25.60 -2.53
C LYS A 4 -5.92 -24.64 -2.22
N ASN A 5 -6.24 -23.43 -1.75
CA ASN A 5 -5.23 -22.42 -1.44
C ASN A 5 -5.54 -21.70 -0.13
N ILE A 6 -4.49 -21.20 0.49
CA ILE A 6 -4.55 -20.21 1.55
C ILE A 6 -3.91 -18.93 1.00
N VAL A 7 -4.61 -17.82 1.09
CA VAL A 7 -4.11 -16.52 0.62
C VAL A 7 -3.94 -15.61 1.82
N ILE A 8 -2.71 -15.13 2.01
CA ILE A 8 -2.36 -14.21 3.10
C ILE A 8 -2.13 -12.84 2.47
N TYR A 9 -2.89 -11.86 2.94
CA TYR A 9 -2.74 -10.46 2.56
C TYR A 9 -1.96 -9.74 3.64
N GLY A 10 -1.06 -8.88 3.21
CA GLY A 10 -0.19 -8.12 4.08
C GLY A 10 0.51 -7.03 3.31
N GLU A 11 1.28 -6.23 4.04
CA GLU A 11 2.11 -5.16 3.50
C GLU A 11 3.57 -5.58 3.58
N LEU A 12 4.32 -5.38 2.50
CA LEU A 12 5.78 -5.42 2.55
C LEU A 12 6.28 -4.04 2.99
N PHE A 13 7.18 -4.00 3.98
CA PHE A 13 7.64 -2.73 4.55
C PHE A 13 9.10 -2.82 5.01
N GLY A 14 9.66 -1.68 5.43
CA GLY A 14 11.05 -1.61 5.91
C GLY A 14 12.05 -1.40 4.78
N GLY A 15 13.23 -2.01 4.91
CA GLY A 15 14.38 -1.81 4.02
C GLY A 15 15.27 -0.63 4.41
N TRP A 16 14.89 0.13 5.44
CA TRP A 16 15.77 1.11 6.07
C TRP A 16 15.29 1.49 7.48
N TYR A 17 16.25 1.61 8.38
CA TYR A 17 16.08 2.15 9.73
C TYR A 17 17.41 2.79 10.16
N PRO A 18 17.41 3.87 10.96
CA PRO A 18 18.66 4.44 11.46
C PRO A 18 19.41 3.41 12.34
N SER A 19 20.74 3.50 12.39
CA SER A 19 21.52 2.68 13.32
C SER A 19 21.15 2.98 14.78
N ASP A 20 21.47 2.11 15.73
CA ASP A 20 21.14 2.32 17.14
C ASP A 20 21.67 3.65 17.72
N GLU A 21 22.83 4.12 17.24
CA GLU A 21 23.37 5.42 17.62
C GLU A 21 22.56 6.57 17.01
N GLN A 22 22.25 6.48 15.71
CA GLN A 22 21.46 7.47 14.99
C GLN A 22 20.02 7.55 15.49
N ALA A 23 19.43 6.40 15.86
CA ALA A 23 18.09 6.28 16.38
C ALA A 23 17.90 7.14 17.63
N LYS A 24 18.87 7.13 18.56
CA LYS A 24 18.81 7.91 19.80
C LYS A 24 18.81 9.42 19.57
N THR A 25 19.40 9.90 18.49
CA THR A 25 19.50 11.32 18.15
C THR A 25 18.68 11.68 16.91
N TRP A 26 17.74 10.82 16.51
CA TRP A 26 16.95 11.00 15.30
C TRP A 26 16.01 12.19 15.44
N THR A 27 16.00 13.08 14.45
CA THR A 27 15.16 14.29 14.44
C THR A 27 14.05 14.23 13.39
N GLY A 28 13.81 13.07 12.79
CA GLY A 28 12.92 12.93 11.64
C GLY A 28 13.67 12.89 10.30
N ALA A 29 12.96 12.52 9.23
CA ALA A 29 13.56 12.29 7.93
C ALA A 29 13.86 13.55 7.11
N GLN A 30 13.29 14.70 7.48
CA GLN A 30 13.47 15.94 6.74
C GLN A 30 14.94 16.40 6.81
N GLY A 31 15.53 16.71 5.66
CA GLY A 31 16.94 17.07 5.51
C GLY A 31 17.92 15.89 5.51
N VAL A 32 17.45 14.67 5.79
CA VAL A 32 18.27 13.45 5.79
C VAL A 32 17.86 12.51 4.66
N ARG A 33 16.58 12.16 4.61
CA ARG A 33 15.98 11.27 3.61
C ARG A 33 14.94 11.97 2.76
N LEU A 34 14.31 13.01 3.28
CA LEU A 34 13.26 13.77 2.60
C LEU A 34 13.65 15.25 2.48
N ASP A 35 13.31 15.89 1.37
CA ASP A 35 13.41 17.34 1.23
C ASP A 35 12.27 18.05 1.99
N ARG A 36 12.19 19.38 1.87
CA ARG A 36 11.15 20.18 2.55
C ARG A 36 9.74 19.94 2.00
N ASP A 37 9.62 19.45 0.78
CA ASP A 37 8.36 19.09 0.13
C ASP A 37 8.00 17.61 0.36
N GLY A 38 8.81 16.89 1.16
CA GLY A 38 8.66 15.47 1.42
C GLY A 38 9.25 14.58 0.32
N ARG A 39 9.97 15.07 -0.69
CA ARG A 39 10.51 14.19 -1.74
C ARG A 39 11.73 13.42 -1.26
N CYS A 40 11.83 12.16 -1.66
CA CYS A 40 13.01 11.34 -1.36
C CYS A 40 14.29 11.98 -1.92
N LEU A 41 15.28 12.19 -1.05
CA LEU A 41 16.61 12.71 -1.40
C LEU A 41 17.53 11.64 -2.01
N LEU A 42 17.21 10.36 -1.77
CA LEU A 42 18.00 9.24 -2.27
C LEU A 42 17.71 8.94 -3.72
N LYS A 43 18.78 8.75 -4.49
CA LYS A 43 18.73 8.54 -5.94
C LYS A 43 18.74 7.06 -6.33
N SER A 44 19.28 6.20 -5.48
CA SER A 44 19.38 4.77 -5.74
C SER A 44 18.23 4.03 -5.08
N ASP A 45 17.53 3.19 -5.85
CA ASP A 45 16.47 2.33 -5.30
C ASP A 45 17.00 1.33 -4.27
N ALA A 46 18.29 0.96 -4.34
CA ALA A 46 18.92 0.05 -3.37
C ALA A 46 19.13 0.68 -1.98
N GLU A 47 19.08 2.02 -1.88
CA GLU A 47 19.26 2.76 -0.62
C GLU A 47 17.92 3.18 0.02
N ARG A 48 16.83 3.02 -0.73
CA ARG A 48 15.50 3.45 -0.35
C ARG A 48 14.81 2.38 0.48
N ALA A 49 14.07 2.83 1.49
CA ALA A 49 13.10 1.95 2.12
C ALA A 49 11.96 1.70 1.12
N ILE A 50 11.14 0.67 1.37
CA ILE A 50 9.96 0.39 0.55
C ILE A 50 9.04 1.62 0.48
N GLN A 51 8.91 2.33 1.59
CA GLN A 51 8.18 3.58 1.72
C GLN A 51 9.00 4.58 2.53
N GLU A 52 9.00 5.84 2.11
CA GLU A 52 9.64 6.93 2.85
C GLU A 52 8.61 7.73 3.65
N GLY A 53 9.06 8.37 4.74
CA GLY A 53 8.20 9.14 5.64
C GLY A 53 7.72 8.41 6.88
N VAL A 54 7.93 7.09 6.94
CA VAL A 54 7.75 6.26 8.15
C VAL A 54 8.72 5.07 8.09
N TYR A 55 9.35 4.76 9.21
CA TYR A 55 10.46 3.79 9.27
C TYR A 55 10.22 2.73 10.32
N TYR A 56 10.47 1.47 9.95
CA TYR A 56 10.02 0.32 10.74
C TYR A 56 11.14 -0.67 11.06
N SER A 57 11.98 -1.01 10.09
CA SER A 57 13.05 -2.00 10.18
C SER A 57 14.08 -1.75 9.08
N SER A 58 15.35 -2.07 9.36
CA SER A 58 16.41 -2.06 8.36
C SER A 58 16.28 -3.21 7.36
N ALA A 59 15.62 -4.30 7.76
CA ALA A 59 15.29 -5.41 6.88
C ALA A 59 13.95 -5.16 6.15
N ILE A 60 13.74 -5.88 5.06
CA ILE A 60 12.42 -5.99 4.44
C ILE A 60 11.61 -7.00 5.23
N GLU A 61 10.44 -6.57 5.66
CA GLU A 61 9.53 -7.33 6.52
C GLU A 61 8.16 -7.46 5.86
N PHE A 62 7.35 -8.40 6.33
CA PHE A 62 5.97 -8.60 5.89
C PHE A 62 5.00 -8.58 7.08
N CYS A 63 4.02 -7.69 7.05
CA CYS A 63 2.98 -7.58 8.06
C CYS A 63 1.65 -8.08 7.52
N ALA A 64 1.24 -9.27 7.96
CA ALA A 64 -0.04 -9.84 7.56
C ALA A 64 -1.22 -9.10 8.23
N PHE A 65 -2.33 -8.94 7.53
CA PHE A 65 -3.54 -8.33 8.09
C PHE A 65 -4.84 -9.04 7.69
N ASP A 66 -4.85 -9.81 6.61
CA ASP A 66 -6.01 -10.58 6.17
C ASP A 66 -5.64 -11.99 5.71
N LEU A 67 -6.60 -12.90 5.86
CA LEU A 67 -6.47 -14.30 5.49
C LEU A 67 -7.71 -14.70 4.72
N ALA A 68 -7.53 -15.35 3.57
CA ALA A 68 -8.60 -15.96 2.82
C ALA A 68 -8.30 -17.43 2.54
N VAL A 69 -9.37 -18.19 2.41
CA VAL A 69 -9.35 -19.61 2.12
C VAL A 69 -10.04 -19.84 0.79
N GLN A 70 -9.35 -20.52 -0.12
CA GLN A 70 -9.92 -20.98 -1.37
C GLN A 70 -10.14 -22.48 -1.32
N THR A 71 -11.36 -22.90 -1.61
CA THR A 71 -11.75 -24.29 -1.79
C THR A 71 -12.11 -24.55 -3.24
N ASP A 72 -12.49 -25.78 -3.53
CA ASP A 72 -13.10 -26.18 -4.80
C ASP A 72 -14.41 -25.43 -5.13
N LEU A 73 -15.10 -24.91 -4.11
CA LEU A 73 -16.43 -24.31 -4.27
C LEU A 73 -16.44 -22.78 -4.10
N GLN A 74 -15.54 -22.23 -3.29
CA GLN A 74 -15.60 -20.82 -2.92
C GLN A 74 -14.25 -20.23 -2.54
N TYR A 75 -14.18 -18.92 -2.62
CA TYR A 75 -13.12 -18.10 -2.07
C TYR A 75 -13.73 -17.22 -0.97
N GLN A 76 -13.19 -17.26 0.24
CA GLN A 76 -13.78 -16.56 1.37
C GLN A 76 -12.72 -16.00 2.31
N PHE A 77 -12.89 -14.75 2.74
CA PHE A 77 -12.09 -14.17 3.82
C PHE A 77 -12.44 -14.81 5.17
N CYS A 78 -11.42 -15.05 5.99
CA CYS A 78 -11.59 -15.33 7.39
C CYS A 78 -11.94 -14.04 8.14
N THR A 79 -12.78 -14.14 9.16
CA THR A 79 -12.99 -13.02 10.07
C THR A 79 -11.67 -12.59 10.70
N TYR A 80 -11.52 -11.30 11.01
CA TYR A 80 -10.28 -10.79 11.59
C TYR A 80 -9.92 -11.50 12.90
N ARG A 81 -10.90 -11.84 13.75
CA ARG A 81 -10.68 -12.65 14.96
C ARG A 81 -10.03 -14.00 14.64
N LYS A 82 -10.53 -14.71 13.63
CA LYS A 82 -9.98 -16.01 13.21
C LYS A 82 -8.57 -15.84 12.63
N THR A 83 -8.36 -14.78 11.86
CA THR A 83 -7.06 -14.41 11.29
C THR A 83 -6.02 -14.18 12.39
N LEU A 84 -6.32 -13.36 13.41
CA LEU A 84 -5.43 -13.11 14.56
C LEU A 84 -5.03 -14.40 15.28
N LEU A 85 -6.00 -15.29 15.54
CA LEU A 85 -5.75 -16.57 16.20
C LEU A 85 -4.80 -17.45 15.38
N LEU A 86 -5.00 -17.51 14.07
CA LEU A 86 -4.20 -18.36 13.18
C LEU A 86 -2.78 -17.82 13.01
N PHE A 87 -2.62 -16.52 12.77
CA PHE A 87 -1.30 -15.90 12.66
C PHE A 87 -0.49 -16.00 13.94
N SER A 88 -1.12 -15.80 15.10
CA SER A 88 -0.47 -15.97 16.40
C SER A 88 0.04 -17.41 16.62
N LYS A 89 -0.75 -18.42 16.21
CA LYS A 89 -0.37 -19.84 16.36
C LYS A 89 0.85 -20.24 15.54
N VAL A 90 1.05 -19.61 14.39
CA VAL A 90 2.19 -19.91 13.49
C VAL A 90 3.31 -18.88 13.62
N HIS A 91 3.20 -17.96 14.57
CA HIS A 91 4.17 -16.89 14.80
C HIS A 91 4.44 -16.01 13.57
N LEU A 92 3.42 -15.80 12.72
CA LEU A 92 3.51 -14.86 11.60
C LEU A 92 3.36 -13.44 12.11
N PHE A 93 4.27 -12.53 11.72
CA PHE A 93 4.16 -11.11 12.07
C PHE A 93 2.90 -10.50 11.41
N HIS A 94 2.07 -9.83 12.21
CA HIS A 94 0.77 -9.36 11.77
C HIS A 94 0.29 -8.12 12.51
N SER A 95 -0.65 -7.40 11.89
CA SER A 95 -1.26 -6.21 12.48
C SER A 95 -2.10 -6.59 13.71
N MET A 96 -1.63 -6.14 14.87
CA MET A 96 -2.33 -6.35 16.14
C MET A 96 -3.32 -5.21 16.41
N PRO A 97 -4.48 -5.49 17.03
CA PRO A 97 -5.43 -4.44 17.40
C PRO A 97 -4.81 -3.46 18.39
N LEU A 98 -4.82 -2.16 18.05
CA LEU A 98 -4.44 -1.09 18.97
C LEU A 98 -5.52 -0.83 20.04
N LYS A 99 -6.79 -1.06 19.67
CA LYS A 99 -7.96 -0.91 20.53
C LYS A 99 -9.07 -1.84 20.06
N ILE A 100 -9.72 -2.52 21.00
CA ILE A 100 -10.93 -3.32 20.75
C ILE A 100 -12.07 -2.72 21.57
N GLY A 101 -13.20 -2.45 20.93
CA GLY A 101 -14.36 -1.88 21.59
C GLY A 101 -15.55 -1.72 20.66
N LYS A 102 -16.57 -1.00 21.11
CA LYS A 102 -17.71 -0.60 20.28
C LYS A 102 -17.25 0.42 19.22
N LEU A 103 -17.96 0.50 18.09
CA LEU A 103 -17.61 1.37 16.96
C LEU A 103 -17.29 2.81 17.41
N HIS A 104 -18.18 3.46 18.16
CA HIS A 104 -17.93 4.83 18.64
C HIS A 104 -16.62 4.96 19.44
N GLN A 105 -16.28 3.96 20.27
CA GLN A 105 -15.06 3.99 21.08
C GLN A 105 -13.80 3.86 20.23
N VAL A 106 -13.83 3.06 19.17
CA VAL A 106 -12.68 2.87 18.27
C VAL A 106 -12.59 3.99 17.23
N SER A 107 -13.73 4.58 16.83
CA SER A 107 -13.79 5.75 15.96
C SER A 107 -13.17 7.00 16.59
N ASP A 108 -13.15 7.09 17.92
CA ASP A 108 -12.49 8.18 18.67
C ASP A 108 -10.96 8.00 18.77
N TYR A 109 -10.37 6.99 18.12
CA TYR A 109 -8.92 6.78 18.17
C TYR A 109 -8.18 7.89 17.39
N SER A 110 -7.20 8.53 18.04
CA SER A 110 -6.39 9.56 17.39
C SER A 110 -5.48 8.93 16.32
N PRO A 111 -5.53 9.38 15.07
CA PRO A 111 -4.58 8.93 14.05
C PRO A 111 -3.19 9.55 14.20
N ILE A 112 -2.98 10.42 15.20
CA ILE A 112 -1.70 11.11 15.46
C ILE A 112 -0.98 10.39 16.60
N PHE A 113 -0.07 9.48 16.24
CA PHE A 113 0.78 8.73 17.17
C PHE A 113 2.04 8.23 16.45
N ASP A 114 3.14 8.00 17.19
CA ASP A 114 4.33 7.35 16.65
C ASP A 114 4.07 5.87 16.34
N SER A 115 4.68 5.36 15.28
CA SER A 115 4.58 3.95 14.91
C SER A 115 5.07 3.04 16.03
N THR A 116 4.26 2.03 16.37
CA THR A 116 4.61 1.02 17.37
C THR A 116 5.34 -0.19 16.78
N ILE A 117 5.37 -0.31 15.45
CA ILE A 117 5.97 -1.43 14.72
C ILE A 117 7.47 -1.62 15.02
N PRO A 118 8.33 -0.58 15.10
CA PRO A 118 9.75 -0.79 15.39
C PRO A 118 9.98 -1.54 16.70
N LEU A 119 9.21 -1.21 17.75
CA LEU A 119 9.33 -1.90 19.05
C LEU A 119 8.93 -3.37 18.95
N LEU A 120 7.89 -3.69 18.16
CA LEU A 120 7.46 -5.07 17.93
C LEU A 120 8.50 -5.90 17.15
N LEU A 121 9.38 -5.24 16.39
CA LEU A 121 10.50 -5.84 15.68
C LEU A 121 11.82 -5.76 16.45
N HIS A 122 11.77 -5.35 17.72
CA HIS A 122 12.95 -5.21 18.58
C HIS A 122 13.98 -4.17 18.08
N MET A 123 13.52 -3.16 17.34
CA MET A 123 14.35 -2.03 16.94
C MET A 123 14.49 -1.00 18.08
N THR A 124 15.59 -0.25 18.07
CA THR A 124 15.79 0.88 18.99
C THR A 124 14.71 1.95 18.75
N PRO A 125 13.93 2.36 19.77
CA PRO A 125 12.89 3.37 19.59
C PRO A 125 13.43 4.72 19.12
N LEU A 126 12.70 5.36 18.21
CA LEU A 126 12.98 6.74 17.79
C LEU A 126 12.37 7.74 18.79
N PRO A 127 12.90 8.97 18.88
CA PRO A 127 12.35 9.99 19.74
C PRO A 127 10.89 10.29 19.41
N VAL A 128 10.11 10.61 20.43
CA VAL A 128 8.67 10.89 20.28
C VAL A 128 8.45 12.02 19.28
N GLY A 129 7.47 11.83 18.39
CA GLY A 129 7.06 12.81 17.38
C GLY A 129 7.97 12.86 16.15
N THR A 130 8.83 11.86 15.94
CA THR A 130 9.76 11.81 14.80
C THR A 130 9.46 10.71 13.79
N ASN A 131 8.52 9.81 14.10
CA ASN A 131 8.17 8.67 13.25
C ASN A 131 6.68 8.33 13.36
N TYR A 132 5.83 9.29 12.99
CA TYR A 132 4.38 9.12 13.00
C TYR A 132 3.95 7.92 12.16
N ALA A 133 3.01 7.14 12.72
CA ALA A 133 2.29 6.16 11.93
C ALA A 133 1.45 6.87 10.86
N GLU A 134 1.27 6.21 9.72
CA GLU A 134 0.38 6.70 8.66
C GLU A 134 -1.06 6.86 9.16
N GLY A 135 -1.52 5.96 10.02
CA GLY A 135 -2.88 5.95 10.51
C GLY A 135 -3.29 4.61 11.10
N VAL A 136 -4.60 4.41 11.19
CA VAL A 136 -5.23 3.17 11.67
C VAL A 136 -6.32 2.69 10.72
N VAL A 137 -6.51 1.38 10.72
CA VAL A 137 -7.65 0.72 10.08
C VAL A 137 -8.62 0.30 11.18
N ILE A 138 -9.87 0.73 11.05
CA ILE A 138 -11.00 0.35 11.90
C ILE A 138 -11.86 -0.64 11.13
N ARG A 139 -12.08 -1.81 11.73
CA ARG A 139 -12.90 -2.87 11.16
C ARG A 139 -13.58 -3.68 12.26
N ALA A 140 -14.65 -4.38 11.90
CA ALA A 140 -15.26 -5.34 12.81
C ALA A 140 -14.39 -6.60 12.95
N LEU A 141 -14.39 -7.19 14.15
CA LEU A 141 -13.64 -8.43 14.43
C LEU A 141 -14.23 -9.64 13.70
N ASP A 142 -15.56 -9.66 13.57
CA ASP A 142 -16.35 -10.80 13.10
C ASP A 142 -17.23 -10.42 11.89
N ASP A 143 -16.67 -9.66 10.94
CA ASP A 143 -17.29 -9.38 9.65
C ASP A 143 -16.94 -10.48 8.65
N ILE A 144 -17.95 -11.22 8.20
CA ILE A 144 -17.80 -12.33 7.25
C ILE A 144 -17.74 -11.82 5.81
N ASN A 145 -18.34 -10.66 5.53
CA ASN A 145 -18.40 -10.10 4.18
C ASN A 145 -17.21 -9.19 3.86
N HIS A 146 -16.51 -8.72 4.91
CA HIS A 146 -15.34 -7.84 4.78
C HIS A 146 -15.69 -6.46 4.19
N ASP A 147 -16.93 -6.00 4.44
CA ASP A 147 -17.51 -4.78 3.87
C ASP A 147 -17.24 -3.53 4.72
N ALA A 148 -17.05 -3.70 6.03
CA ALA A 148 -16.98 -2.60 6.98
C ALA A 148 -15.54 -2.26 7.40
N ILE A 149 -14.80 -1.62 6.49
CA ILE A 149 -13.43 -1.14 6.73
C ILE A 149 -13.37 0.38 6.58
N TYR A 150 -12.92 1.05 7.62
CA TYR A 150 -12.72 2.48 7.67
C TYR A 150 -11.25 2.80 7.98
N LYS A 151 -10.69 3.83 7.34
CA LYS A 151 -9.29 4.23 7.53
C LYS A 151 -9.23 5.64 8.09
N LEU A 152 -8.49 5.82 9.17
CA LEU A 152 -8.15 7.13 9.74
C LEU A 152 -6.67 7.38 9.51
N LYS A 153 -6.33 8.34 8.65
CA LYS A 153 -4.93 8.70 8.37
C LYS A 153 -4.52 9.96 9.12
N HIS A 154 -3.24 10.04 9.48
CA HIS A 154 -2.63 11.25 10.02
C HIS A 154 -2.77 12.39 8.99
N PRO A 155 -3.31 13.58 9.35
CA PRO A 155 -3.65 14.63 8.37
C PRO A 155 -2.46 15.15 7.55
N GLN A 156 -1.27 15.13 8.14
CA GLN A 156 -0.04 15.57 7.49
C GLN A 156 0.72 14.44 6.79
N PHE A 157 0.24 13.19 6.89
CA PHE A 157 0.88 12.09 6.19
C PHE A 157 0.47 12.13 4.72
N ARG A 158 1.46 12.36 3.86
CA ARG A 158 1.30 12.28 2.41
C ARG A 158 2.24 11.19 1.95
N GLU A 159 1.70 10.12 1.38
CA GLU A 159 2.51 9.17 0.64
C GLU A 159 3.22 9.92 -0.47
N ILE A 160 4.53 9.84 -0.49
CA ILE A 160 5.35 10.49 -1.50
C ILE A 160 5.35 9.53 -2.68
N PRO A 161 4.74 9.88 -3.82
CA PRO A 161 4.73 9.00 -4.97
C PRO A 161 6.19 8.70 -5.33
N VAL A 162 6.51 7.41 -5.36
CA VAL A 162 7.83 6.94 -5.78
C VAL A 162 8.01 7.34 -7.24
N VAL A 163 8.70 8.46 -7.48
CA VAL A 163 9.18 8.79 -8.81
C VAL A 163 10.32 7.85 -9.10
N PHE A 164 10.02 6.69 -9.68
CA PHE A 164 11.06 5.79 -10.18
C PHE A 164 11.90 6.55 -11.21
N SER A 165 13.14 6.91 -10.83
CA SER A 165 14.17 7.31 -11.78
C SER A 165 14.72 6.07 -12.49
N GLY A 166 13.83 5.26 -13.09
CA GLY A 166 14.24 4.34 -14.13
C GLY A 166 14.84 5.17 -15.27
N LYS A 167 15.95 4.71 -15.85
CA LYS A 167 16.46 5.27 -17.10
C LYS A 167 15.28 5.43 -18.06
N LYS A 168 14.94 6.69 -18.34
CA LYS A 168 13.88 7.05 -19.28
C LYS A 168 14.21 6.36 -20.60
N THR A 169 13.54 5.26 -20.89
CA THR A 169 13.31 4.87 -22.28
C THR A 169 12.64 6.08 -22.93
N PRO A 170 13.16 6.59 -24.05
CA PRO A 170 12.64 7.79 -24.67
C PRO A 170 11.21 7.51 -25.14
N CYS A 171 10.22 7.89 -24.35
CA CYS A 171 8.83 7.82 -24.73
C CYS A 171 8.08 8.96 -24.03
N GLU A 172 7.73 9.96 -24.85
CA GLU A 172 6.86 11.12 -24.61
C GLU A 172 7.01 11.86 -23.26
N SER A 173 7.95 12.82 -23.21
CA SER A 173 8.02 13.82 -22.15
C SER A 173 6.74 14.66 -22.07
N GLY A 174 6.09 14.68 -20.90
CA GLY A 174 4.93 15.53 -20.63
C GLY A 174 3.89 14.85 -19.73
N THR A 175 2.70 15.42 -19.67
CA THR A 175 1.56 14.93 -18.89
C THR A 175 1.16 13.49 -19.25
N VAL A 176 1.42 13.05 -20.48
CA VAL A 176 1.21 11.65 -20.93
C VAL A 176 2.08 10.66 -20.16
N GLY A 177 3.38 10.96 -20.00
CA GLY A 177 4.28 10.12 -19.21
C GLY A 177 3.88 10.04 -17.74
N LEU A 178 3.26 11.12 -17.21
CA LEU A 178 2.68 11.12 -15.88
C LEU A 178 1.45 10.20 -15.80
N VAL A 179 0.51 10.24 -16.76
CA VAL A 179 -0.61 9.28 -16.76
C VAL A 179 -0.12 7.83 -16.87
N LEU A 180 0.90 7.59 -17.70
CA LEU A 180 1.47 6.25 -17.87
C LEU A 180 2.13 5.69 -16.61
N SER A 181 2.55 6.51 -15.64
CA SER A 181 3.08 6.00 -14.36
C SER A 181 1.99 5.38 -13.47
N TYR A 182 0.75 5.83 -13.64
CA TYR A 182 -0.43 5.25 -12.97
C TYR A 182 -0.87 3.93 -13.65
N ALA A 183 -0.59 3.76 -14.94
CA ALA A 183 -0.93 2.57 -15.73
C ALA A 183 0.13 1.45 -15.59
N ASN A 184 0.20 0.80 -14.43
CA ASN A 184 1.22 -0.20 -14.10
C ASN A 184 0.67 -1.62 -13.83
N ILE A 185 1.58 -2.58 -13.67
CA ILE A 185 1.26 -4.01 -13.46
C ILE A 185 0.42 -4.24 -12.19
N ASN A 186 0.67 -3.49 -11.12
CA ASN A 186 -0.09 -3.62 -9.88
C ASN A 186 -1.55 -3.22 -10.09
N ARG A 187 -1.79 -2.19 -10.91
CA ARG A 187 -3.14 -1.78 -11.29
C ARG A 187 -3.85 -2.84 -12.12
N TYR A 188 -3.15 -3.39 -13.11
CA TYR A 188 -3.67 -4.48 -13.91
C TYR A 188 -4.02 -5.71 -13.05
N ASN A 189 -3.14 -6.11 -12.13
CA ASN A 189 -3.38 -7.22 -11.20
C ASN A 189 -4.56 -6.93 -10.25
N SER A 190 -4.71 -5.68 -9.81
CA SER A 190 -5.84 -5.26 -8.98
C SER A 190 -7.16 -5.42 -9.75
N VAL A 191 -7.22 -4.97 -11.00
CA VAL A 191 -8.41 -5.16 -11.86
C VAL A 191 -8.67 -6.63 -12.14
N LEU A 192 -7.64 -7.43 -12.48
CA LEU A 192 -7.77 -8.87 -12.64
C LEU A 192 -8.30 -9.56 -11.38
N SER A 193 -7.87 -9.12 -10.19
CA SER A 193 -8.33 -9.71 -8.94
C SER A 193 -9.80 -9.41 -8.65
N LYS A 194 -10.31 -8.25 -9.08
CA LYS A 194 -11.72 -7.84 -8.93
C LYS A 194 -12.68 -8.68 -9.76
N PHE A 195 -12.29 -9.07 -10.98
CA PHE A 195 -13.18 -9.74 -11.94
C PHE A 195 -12.81 -11.21 -12.24
N GLY A 196 -11.62 -11.66 -11.85
CA GLY A 196 -11.12 -13.02 -12.07
C GLY A 196 -10.74 -13.35 -13.52
N ARG A 197 -10.02 -14.47 -13.70
CA ARG A 197 -9.37 -14.86 -14.98
C ARG A 197 -10.32 -15.16 -16.14
N LYS A 198 -11.63 -15.35 -15.90
CA LYS A 198 -12.63 -15.64 -16.95
C LYS A 198 -13.31 -14.39 -17.52
N THR A 199 -12.87 -13.20 -17.11
CA THR A 199 -13.47 -11.94 -17.54
C THR A 199 -13.01 -11.54 -18.94
N SER A 200 -13.92 -10.93 -19.70
CA SER A 200 -13.60 -10.49 -21.05
C SER A 200 -12.52 -9.40 -21.05
N ARG A 201 -11.65 -9.43 -22.06
CA ARG A 201 -10.61 -8.42 -22.26
C ARG A 201 -11.17 -7.00 -22.24
N GLU A 202 -12.35 -6.80 -22.83
CA GLU A 202 -13.02 -5.50 -22.91
C GLU A 202 -13.39 -4.93 -21.53
N ILE A 203 -13.89 -5.78 -20.63
CA ILE A 203 -14.20 -5.37 -19.26
C ILE A 203 -12.92 -5.03 -18.51
N LEU A 204 -11.88 -5.87 -18.62
CA LEU A 204 -10.59 -5.60 -17.98
C LEU A 204 -9.94 -4.31 -18.47
N LEU A 205 -9.97 -4.06 -19.78
CA LEU A 205 -9.45 -2.83 -20.37
C LEU A 205 -10.20 -1.59 -19.85
N LYS A 206 -11.53 -1.63 -19.87
CA LYS A 206 -12.37 -0.53 -19.41
C LYS A 206 -12.09 -0.20 -17.95
N GLU A 207 -12.03 -1.22 -17.10
CA GLU A 207 -11.79 -1.04 -15.66
C GLU A 207 -10.36 -0.59 -15.39
N PHE A 208 -9.37 -1.12 -16.11
CA PHE A 208 -7.98 -0.65 -16.02
C PHE A 208 -7.86 0.83 -16.37
N ILE A 209 -8.50 1.28 -17.45
CA ILE A 209 -8.52 2.69 -17.85
C ILE A 209 -9.20 3.53 -16.77
N ASN A 210 -10.38 3.14 -16.31
CA ASN A 210 -11.14 3.89 -15.30
C ASN A 210 -10.35 4.02 -13.99
N ASP A 211 -9.82 2.92 -13.48
CA ASP A 211 -9.03 2.87 -12.24
C ASP A 211 -7.72 3.68 -12.39
N THR A 212 -7.14 3.71 -13.59
CA THR A 212 -5.97 4.55 -13.90
C THR A 212 -6.32 6.04 -13.87
N LEU A 213 -7.38 6.43 -14.58
CA LEU A 213 -7.76 7.83 -14.73
C LEU A 213 -8.34 8.41 -13.44
N ASN A 214 -9.14 7.65 -12.70
CA ASN A 214 -9.72 8.10 -11.43
C ASN A 214 -8.61 8.48 -10.45
N ASP A 215 -7.67 7.59 -10.21
CA ASP A 215 -6.54 7.84 -9.32
C ASP A 215 -5.64 8.99 -9.84
N PHE A 216 -5.44 9.09 -11.16
CA PHE A 216 -4.74 10.23 -11.73
C PHE A 216 -5.45 11.57 -11.44
N TYR A 217 -6.77 11.66 -11.66
CA TYR A 217 -7.53 12.90 -11.47
C TYR A 217 -7.77 13.23 -10.00
N GLU A 218 -7.82 12.24 -9.11
CA GLU A 218 -7.83 12.45 -7.66
C GLU A 218 -6.56 13.17 -7.19
N ASN A 219 -5.40 12.79 -7.75
CA ASN A 219 -4.12 13.39 -7.41
C ASN A 219 -3.79 14.66 -8.21
N HIS A 220 -4.42 14.85 -9.36
CA HIS A 220 -4.15 15.95 -10.30
C HIS A 220 -5.42 16.61 -10.89
N PRO A 221 -6.32 17.15 -10.05
CA PRO A 221 -7.65 17.61 -10.49
C PRO A 221 -7.63 18.81 -11.46
N THR A 222 -6.53 19.57 -11.49
CA THR A 222 -6.39 20.75 -12.35
C THR A 222 -5.83 20.43 -13.74
N ILE A 223 -5.38 19.20 -13.97
CA ILE A 223 -4.79 18.80 -15.25
C ILE A 223 -5.92 18.34 -16.18
N ILE A 224 -6.09 19.03 -17.31
CA ILE A 224 -7.06 18.64 -18.34
C ILE A 224 -6.29 18.02 -19.52
N LEU A 225 -6.74 16.85 -19.97
CA LEU A 225 -6.09 16.07 -21.01
C LEU A 225 -7.08 15.71 -22.11
N ASP A 226 -6.57 15.49 -23.31
CA ASP A 226 -7.36 14.95 -24.42
C ASP A 226 -7.73 13.50 -24.11
N TYR A 227 -8.99 13.30 -23.76
CA TYR A 227 -9.54 11.99 -23.37
C TYR A 227 -9.38 10.95 -24.48
N LYS A 228 -9.53 11.32 -25.75
CA LYS A 228 -9.44 10.36 -26.85
C LYS A 228 -8.02 9.82 -26.97
N ARG A 229 -7.03 10.72 -26.95
CA ARG A 229 -5.61 10.35 -26.97
C ARG A 229 -5.21 9.51 -25.74
N LEU A 230 -5.78 9.80 -24.57
CA LEU A 230 -5.51 9.02 -23.37
C LEU A 230 -6.02 7.58 -23.47
N ILE A 231 -7.23 7.38 -23.99
CA ILE A 231 -7.79 6.03 -24.19
C ILE A 231 -6.89 5.21 -25.11
N GLU A 232 -6.41 5.80 -26.20
CA GLU A 232 -5.50 5.13 -27.16
C GLU A 232 -4.21 4.67 -26.47
N ILE A 233 -3.53 5.57 -25.77
CA ILE A 233 -2.25 5.30 -25.09
C ILE A 233 -2.42 4.28 -23.95
N LEU A 234 -3.48 4.40 -23.15
CA LEU A 234 -3.75 3.45 -22.07
C LEU A 234 -4.14 2.07 -22.60
N THR A 235 -4.79 2.01 -23.77
CA THR A 235 -5.09 0.75 -24.44
C THR A 235 -3.82 0.05 -24.91
N GLU A 236 -2.87 0.79 -25.49
CA GLU A 236 -1.56 0.24 -25.85
C GLU A 236 -0.80 -0.27 -24.62
N LYS A 237 -0.78 0.51 -23.54
CA LYS A 237 -0.14 0.09 -22.29
C LYS A 237 -0.78 -1.14 -21.67
N PHE A 238 -2.11 -1.21 -21.68
CA PHE A 238 -2.85 -2.40 -21.25
C PHE A 238 -2.46 -3.62 -22.09
N ASN A 239 -2.38 -3.48 -23.41
CA ASN A 239 -2.01 -4.59 -24.30
C ASN A 239 -0.60 -5.11 -24.01
N ASP A 240 0.37 -4.21 -23.82
CA ASP A 240 1.74 -4.58 -23.47
C ASP A 240 1.81 -5.37 -22.15
N ILE A 241 1.02 -4.95 -21.14
CA ILE A 241 0.95 -5.64 -19.85
C ILE A 241 0.20 -6.99 -19.99
N HIS A 242 -0.92 -7.00 -20.69
CA HIS A 242 -1.78 -8.17 -20.86
C HIS A 242 -1.11 -9.29 -21.65
N GLN A 243 -0.29 -8.97 -22.67
CA GLN A 243 0.45 -9.99 -23.44
C GLN A 243 1.59 -10.64 -22.66
N LYS A 244 2.10 -9.97 -21.62
CA LYS A 244 3.21 -10.45 -20.79
C LYS A 244 2.77 -11.32 -19.61
N ASN A 245 1.47 -11.48 -19.38
CA ASN A 245 0.87 -12.22 -18.25
C ASN A 245 -0.13 -13.27 -18.74
#